data_AF-A0A6C0B0P9-F1
#
_entry.id   AF-A0A6C0B0P9-F1
#
_cell.length_a   1.000
_cell.length_b   1.000
_cell.length_c   1.000
_cell.angle_alpha   90.00
_cell.angle_beta   90.00
_cell.angle_gamma   90.00
#
_symmetry.space_group_name_H-M   'P 1'
#
loop_
_entity.id
_entity.type
_entity.pdbx_description
1 polymer ?
#
loop_
_entity_poly.entity_id
_entity_poly.type
_entity_poly.pdbx_seq_one_letter_code
_entity_poly.pdbx_strand_id
1 'polypeptide(L)'
;MYMDNKYLETIQMIMRQTTYTDIEAREKMLLFNNDPILVIKDFMGISEKKTVAISSLNQEIYKQLRSKLDASISEFNKKQEENLIRDLQ
;
A
#
# COMPACT_ATOMS: atom_id res chain seq x y z
N MET A 1 1.03 -39.76 -2.30
CA MET A 1 0.42 -38.41 -2.25
C MET A 1 1.53 -37.43 -2.59
N TYR A 2 1.56 -36.88 -3.81
CA TYR A 2 2.56 -35.88 -4.20
C TYR A 2 2.20 -34.59 -3.47
N MET A 3 2.82 -34.34 -2.32
CA MET A 3 2.79 -33.00 -1.74
C MET A 3 3.50 -32.10 -2.75
N ASP A 4 2.79 -31.06 -3.19
CA ASP A 4 3.29 -30.11 -4.18
C ASP A 4 4.69 -29.63 -3.76
N ASN A 5 5.70 -29.84 -4.61
CA ASN A 5 7.11 -29.61 -4.27
C ASN A 5 7.31 -28.16 -3.79
N LYS A 6 6.58 -27.24 -4.42
CA LYS A 6 6.53 -25.83 -4.06
C LYS A 6 6.06 -25.59 -2.62
N TYR A 7 5.10 -26.37 -2.12
CA TYR A 7 4.61 -26.24 -0.75
C TYR A 7 5.64 -26.73 0.28
N LEU A 8 6.38 -27.79 -0.05
CA LEU A 8 7.45 -28.27 0.84
C LEU A 8 8.60 -27.26 0.91
N GLU A 9 8.97 -26.66 -0.23
CA GLU A 9 9.99 -25.61 -0.29
C GLU A 9 9.61 -24.37 0.52
N THR A 10 8.34 -23.94 0.47
CA THR A 10 7.88 -22.78 1.25
C THR A 10 7.87 -23.05 2.76
N ILE A 11 7.49 -24.25 3.18
CA ILE A 11 7.58 -24.66 4.60
C ILE A 11 9.04 -24.69 5.07
N GLN A 12 9.94 -25.28 4.29
CA GLN A 12 11.37 -25.27 4.61
C GLN A 12 11.94 -23.85 4.66
N MET A 13 11.48 -22.95 3.78
CA MET A 13 11.87 -21.55 3.79
C MET A 13 11.47 -20.87 5.11
N ILE A 14 10.24 -21.09 5.59
CA ILE A 14 9.79 -20.58 6.88
C ILE A 14 10.65 -21.15 8.02
N MET A 15 10.88 -22.46 8.04
CA MET A 15 11.67 -23.11 9.10
C MET A 15 13.14 -22.66 9.13
N ARG A 16 13.72 -22.23 8.01
CA ARG A 16 15.09 -21.68 7.98
C ARG A 16 15.19 -20.27 8.58
N GLN A 17 14.09 -19.50 8.53
CA GLN A 17 14.05 -18.09 8.93
C GLN A 17 13.38 -17.89 10.30
N THR A 18 12.75 -18.93 10.83
CA THR A 18 11.99 -18.91 12.08
C THR A 18 12.40 -20.09 12.95
N THR A 19 11.98 -20.11 14.21
CA THR A 19 12.19 -21.26 15.11
C THR A 19 11.04 -22.26 15.05
N TYR A 20 10.15 -22.16 14.05
CA TYR A 20 8.98 -23.04 13.93
C TYR A 20 9.38 -24.45 13.50
N THR A 21 8.68 -25.44 14.05
CA THR A 21 8.71 -26.83 13.60
C THR A 21 7.88 -27.01 12.32
N ASP A 22 8.05 -28.13 11.60
CA ASP A 22 7.29 -28.42 10.37
C ASP A 22 5.77 -28.37 10.60
N ILE A 23 5.31 -28.81 11.77
CA ILE A 23 3.89 -28.78 12.15
C ILE A 23 3.42 -27.34 12.35
N GLU A 24 4.14 -26.55 13.14
CA GLU A 24 3.80 -25.15 13.41
C GLU A 24 3.85 -24.30 12.15
N ALA A 25 4.83 -24.53 11.26
CA ALA A 25 4.95 -23.83 10.00
C ALA A 25 3.75 -24.11 9.08
N ARG A 26 3.22 -25.34 9.07
CA ARG A 26 1.99 -25.70 8.31
C ARG A 26 0.75 -25.05 8.87
N GLU A 27 0.60 -25.06 10.19
CA GLU A 27 -0.53 -24.40 10.86
C GLU A 27 -0.52 -22.90 10.60
N LYS A 28 0.65 -22.26 10.73
CA LYS A 28 0.80 -20.83 10.42
C LYS A 28 0.55 -20.54 8.94
N MET A 29 1.02 -21.37 8.01
CA MET A 29 0.69 -21.22 6.59
C MET A 29 -0.82 -21.24 6.34
N LEU A 30 -1.59 -22.10 7.03
CA LEU A 30 -3.05 -22.09 6.91
C LEU A 30 -3.69 -20.82 7.49
N LEU A 31 -3.18 -20.33 8.63
CA LEU A 31 -3.67 -19.10 9.26
C LEU A 31 -3.40 -17.84 8.43
N PHE A 32 -2.29 -17.82 7.69
CA PHE A 32 -1.86 -16.68 6.86
C PHE A 32 -2.20 -16.86 5.37
N ASN A 33 -3.27 -17.60 5.04
CA ASN A 33 -3.76 -17.78 3.67
C ASN A 33 -2.71 -18.31 2.67
N ASN A 34 -1.82 -19.19 3.11
CA ASN A 34 -0.68 -19.74 2.36
C ASN A 34 0.34 -18.69 1.88
N ASP A 35 0.45 -17.55 2.57
CA ASP A 35 1.51 -16.58 2.31
C ASP A 35 2.70 -16.79 3.28
N PRO A 36 3.81 -17.39 2.80
CA PRO A 36 4.95 -17.66 3.67
C PRO A 36 5.70 -16.38 4.08
N ILE A 37 5.58 -15.30 3.31
CA ILE A 37 6.23 -14.02 3.62
C ILE A 37 5.50 -13.36 4.79
N LEU A 38 4.17 -13.42 4.82
CA LEU A 38 3.38 -12.93 5.95
C LEU A 38 3.71 -13.68 7.24
N VAL A 39 3.83 -15.02 7.18
CA VAL A 39 4.21 -15.84 8.34
C VAL A 39 5.57 -15.41 8.91
N ILE A 40 6.56 -15.19 8.03
CA ILE A 40 7.90 -14.76 8.44
C ILE A 40 7.89 -13.35 9.01
N LYS A 41 7.18 -12.41 8.36
CA LYS A 41 7.03 -11.03 8.85
C LYS A 41 6.37 -10.98 10.23
N ASP A 42 5.31 -11.77 10.43
CA ASP A 42 4.61 -11.89 11.71
C ASP A 42 5.54 -12.41 12.81
N PHE A 43 6.28 -13.49 12.53
CA PHE A 43 7.28 -14.02 13.46
C PHE A 43 8.38 -13.01 13.80
N MET A 44 8.82 -12.21 12.83
CA MET A 44 9.82 -11.15 13.02
C MET A 44 9.24 -9.87 13.67
N GLY A 45 7.94 -9.83 13.99
CA GLY A 45 7.29 -8.65 14.57
C GLY A 45 7.16 -7.47 13.60
N ILE A 46 7.28 -7.72 12.30
CA ILE A 46 7.16 -6.70 11.26
C ILE A 46 5.67 -6.57 10.92
N SER A 47 4.99 -5.64 11.59
CA SER A 47 3.62 -5.27 11.24
C SER A 47 3.57 -4.73 9.81
N GLU A 48 2.66 -5.24 8.98
CA GLU A 48 2.46 -4.71 7.64
C GLU A 48 2.12 -3.22 7.72
N LYS A 49 2.98 -2.39 7.10
CA LYS A 49 2.62 -0.99 6.85
C LYS A 49 1.35 -1.02 6.00
N LYS A 50 0.27 -0.39 6.48
CA LYS A 50 -0.94 -0.16 5.68
C LYS A 50 -0.48 0.29 4.31
N THR A 51 -0.78 -0.49 3.28
CA THR A 51 -0.45 -0.13 1.91
C THR A 51 -1.13 1.21 1.67
N VAL A 52 -0.34 2.28 1.55
CA VAL A 52 -0.85 3.52 0.98
C VAL A 52 -1.28 3.09 -0.41
N ALA A 53 -2.58 3.15 -0.68
CA ALA A 53 -3.17 2.69 -1.93
C ALA A 53 -2.28 3.19 -3.06
N ILE A 54 -1.73 2.25 -3.85
CA ILE A 54 -0.90 2.57 -5.01
C ILE A 54 -1.78 3.45 -5.88
N SER A 55 -1.55 4.77 -5.85
CA SER A 55 -2.27 5.65 -6.74
C SER A 55 -1.80 5.27 -8.13
N SER A 56 -2.69 4.68 -8.93
CA SER A 56 -2.36 4.40 -10.31
C SER A 56 -1.82 5.69 -10.95
N LEU A 57 -0.92 5.57 -11.93
CA LEU A 57 -0.39 6.73 -12.65
C LEU A 57 -1.51 7.71 -13.04
N ASN A 58 -2.67 7.17 -13.45
CA ASN A 58 -3.87 7.95 -13.74
C ASN A 58 -4.40 8.73 -12.53
N GLN A 59 -4.48 8.13 -11.34
CA GLN A 59 -4.89 8.84 -10.11
C GLN A 59 -3.93 9.98 -9.74
N GLU A 60 -2.62 9.80 -9.96
CA GLU A 60 -1.66 10.88 -9.76
C GLU A 60 -1.82 12.00 -10.78
N ILE A 61 -1.99 11.65 -12.06
CA ILE A 61 -2.31 12.60 -13.14
C ILE A 61 -3.57 13.39 -12.80
N TYR A 62 -4.65 12.74 -12.38
CA TYR A 62 -5.89 13.41 -11.99
C TYR A 62 -5.70 14.36 -10.80
N LYS A 63 -4.91 13.98 -9.79
CA LYS A 63 -4.58 14.87 -8.66
C LYS A 63 -3.85 16.12 -9.14
N GLN A 64 -2.84 15.97 -9.99
CA GLN A 64 -2.06 17.10 -10.50
C GLN A 64 -2.92 18.04 -11.37
N LEU A 65 -3.78 17.49 -12.23
CA LEU A 65 -4.68 18.29 -13.06
C LEU A 65 -5.66 19.09 -12.20
N ARG A 66 -6.27 18.46 -11.18
CA ARG A 66 -7.20 19.12 -10.27
C ARG A 66 -6.53 20.25 -9.51
N SER A 67 -5.37 20.01 -8.91
CA SER A 67 -4.63 21.04 -8.17
C SER A 67 -4.27 22.25 -9.04
N LYS A 68 -3.90 22.04 -10.30
CA LYS A 68 -3.60 23.13 -11.24
C LYS A 68 -4.84 23.95 -11.57
N LEU A 69 -5.97 23.29 -11.84
CA LEU A 69 -7.24 23.94 -12.13
C LEU A 69 -7.72 24.77 -10.93
N ASP A 70 -7.70 24.19 -9.74
CA ASP A 70 -8.11 24.85 -8.50
C ASP A 70 -7.26 26.11 -8.24
N ALA A 71 -5.95 26.04 -8.48
CA ALA A 71 -5.05 27.18 -8.36
C ALA A 71 -5.39 28.30 -9.37
N SER A 72 -5.63 27.94 -10.63
CA SER A 72 -5.99 28.91 -11.68
C SER A 72 -7.33 29.61 -11.41
N ILE A 73 -8.34 28.88 -10.95
CA ILE A 73 -9.64 29.47 -10.59
C ILE A 73 -9.49 30.38 -9.37
N SER A 74 -8.76 29.96 -8.35
CA SER A 74 -8.51 30.77 -7.16
C SER A 74 -7.80 32.08 -7.51
N GLU A 75 -6.79 32.03 -8.37
CA GLU A 75 -6.07 33.22 -8.82
C GLU A 75 -6.97 34.16 -9.65
N PHE A 76 -7.78 33.62 -10.55
CA PHE A 76 -8.71 34.42 -11.34
C PHE A 76 -9.71 35.15 -10.44
N ASN A 77 -10.32 34.44 -9.50
CA ASN A 77 -11.32 35.01 -8.59
C ASN A 77 -10.72 36.13 -7.73
N LYS A 78 -9.51 35.92 -7.20
CA LYS A 78 -8.79 36.97 -6.43
C LYS A 78 -8.56 38.23 -7.26
N LYS A 79 -8.08 38.08 -8.51
CA LYS A 79 -7.88 39.23 -9.40
C LYS A 79 -9.18 39.96 -9.71
N GLN A 80 -10.28 39.23 -9.90
CA GLN A 80 -11.58 39.86 -10.10
C GLN A 80 -12.02 40.64 -8.85
N GLU A 81 -11.91 40.03 -7.66
CA GLU A 81 -12.23 40.69 -6.40
C GLU A 81 -11.40 41.96 -6.18
N GLU A 82 -10.08 41.91 -6.41
CA GLU A 82 -9.18 43.08 -6.33
C GLU A 82 -9.59 44.19 -7.29
N ASN A 83 -9.96 43.85 -8.53
CA ASN A 83 -10.43 44.83 -9.50
C ASN A 83 -11.76 45.47 -9.07
N LEU A 84 -12.72 44.69 -8.58
CA LEU A 84 -13.98 45.23 -8.06
C LEU A 84 -13.76 46.18 -6.89
N ILE A 85 -12.86 45.83 -5.95
CA ILE A 85 -12.51 46.69 -4.83
C ILE A 85 -11.91 48.01 -5.33
N ARG A 86 -11.02 47.94 -6.33
CA ARG A 86 -10.39 49.11 -6.93
C ARG A 86 -11.41 50.04 -7.61
N ASP A 87 -12.39 49.48 -8.31
CA ASP A 87 -13.41 50.25 -9.03
C ASP A 87 -14.43 50.91 -8.08
N LEU A 88 -14.52 50.45 -6.82
CA LEU A 88 -15.40 50.99 -5.78
C LEU A 88 -14.76 52.11 -4.92
N GLN A 89 -13.47 52.40 -5.11
CA GLN A 89 -12.70 53.45 -4.41
C GLN A 89 -12.58 54.73 -5.23
#